data_AF-A0A6L7I3H8-F1
#
_entry.id   AF-A0A6L7I3H8-F1
#
_cell.length_a   1.000
_cell.length_b   1.000
_cell.length_c   1.000
_cell.angle_alpha   90.00
_cell.angle_beta   90.00
_cell.angle_gamma   90.00
#
_symmetry.space_group_name_H-M   'P 1'
#
loop_
_entity.id
_entity.type
_entity.pdbx_description
1 polymer ?
#
loop_
_entity_poly.entity_id
_entity_poly.type
_entity_poly.pdbx_seq_one_letter_code
_entity_poly.pdbx_strand_id
1 'polypeptide(L)'
;MKLSQVLSSINQVEKSKFISCLDKLCNSALPNDKQLAKSVSKIDGQIKNASGSEITSLFALVSCMYKESVQEQIAMSDAQIGLLVNILTRDGNCIARISWIEHLYNKEWKELNDSATKIRDLIEQSSGSEDFCRGRQLAIYHDCFSVAFLNDEKINREARITDDERSILNMLADRLGISMDEASAIEHLINPVPQNNVLDGLNSLREMGLLFINRKRSEVLVADEVVAILNELQGKELANKHTLRILRSLSDAELSNVFKHYNK
;
A
#
# COMPACT_ATOMS: atom_id res chain seq x y z
N MET A 1 10.48 -8.36 -10.63
CA MET A 1 11.79 -7.76 -10.96
C MET A 1 12.44 -7.36 -9.67
N LYS A 2 13.71 -7.74 -9.49
CA LYS A 2 14.49 -7.28 -8.34
C LYS A 2 14.76 -5.78 -8.41
N LEU A 3 14.90 -5.13 -7.26
CA LEU A 3 15.20 -3.71 -7.13
C LEU A 3 16.41 -3.30 -7.98
N SER A 4 17.45 -4.13 -8.04
CA SER A 4 18.64 -3.88 -8.86
C SER A 4 18.34 -3.74 -10.36
N GLN A 5 17.42 -4.54 -10.88
CA GLN A 5 16.98 -4.50 -12.28
C GLN A 5 16.15 -3.25 -12.55
N VAL A 6 15.24 -2.92 -11.62
CA VAL A 6 14.45 -1.67 -11.67
C VAL A 6 15.38 -0.47 -11.73
N LEU A 7 16.35 -0.38 -10.82
CA LEU A 7 17.33 0.70 -10.77
C LEU A 7 18.21 0.75 -12.02
N SER A 8 18.51 -0.36 -12.68
CA SER A 8 19.28 -0.33 -13.94
C SER A 8 18.49 0.24 -15.13
N SER A 9 17.17 0.09 -15.13
CA SER A 9 16.30 0.45 -16.26
C SER A 9 15.80 1.89 -16.24
N ILE A 10 16.08 2.63 -15.18
CA ILE A 10 15.45 3.92 -14.86
C ILE A 10 16.49 5.05 -14.82
N ASN A 11 16.07 6.27 -15.18
CA ASN A 11 16.90 7.47 -15.16
C ASN A 11 17.25 7.93 -13.73
N GLN A 12 18.35 8.66 -13.57
CA GLN A 12 18.82 9.18 -12.27
C GLN A 12 17.79 10.07 -11.55
N VAL A 13 16.95 10.81 -12.28
CA VAL A 13 15.88 11.64 -11.71
C VAL A 13 14.84 10.80 -10.96
N GLU A 14 14.41 9.68 -11.53
CA GLU A 14 13.42 8.79 -10.90
C GLU A 14 14.07 8.01 -9.74
N LYS A 15 15.36 7.66 -9.83
CA LYS A 15 16.11 7.11 -8.70
C LYS A 15 16.21 8.08 -7.53
N SER A 16 16.30 9.38 -7.80
CA SER A 16 16.55 10.40 -6.77
C SER A 16 15.47 10.42 -5.68
N LYS A 17 14.20 10.17 -6.03
CA LYS A 17 13.09 10.13 -5.06
C LYS A 17 13.24 8.96 -4.09
N PHE A 18 13.48 7.76 -4.61
CA PHE A 18 13.77 6.58 -3.80
C PHE A 18 15.04 6.74 -2.96
N ILE A 19 16.11 7.29 -3.54
CA ILE A 19 17.36 7.57 -2.82
C ILE A 19 17.13 8.59 -1.70
N SER A 20 16.33 9.65 -1.92
CA SER A 20 16.00 10.62 -0.87
C SER A 20 15.20 10.01 0.27
N CYS A 21 14.29 9.06 0.00
CA CYS A 21 13.62 8.32 1.07
C CYS A 21 14.63 7.48 1.87
N LEU A 22 15.52 6.75 1.19
CA LEU A 22 16.56 5.96 1.86
C LEU A 22 17.53 6.83 2.65
N ASP A 23 17.90 8.00 2.15
CA ASP A 23 18.81 8.92 2.84
C ASP A 23 18.19 9.44 4.14
N LYS A 24 16.90 9.80 4.14
CA LYS A 24 16.18 10.18 5.36
C LYS A 24 16.18 9.03 6.39
N LEU A 25 15.90 7.80 5.95
CA LEU A 25 15.89 6.62 6.82
C LEU A 25 17.29 6.26 7.32
N CYS A 26 18.32 6.39 6.50
CA CYS A 26 19.70 6.16 6.91
C CYS A 26 20.11 7.18 7.97
N ASN A 27 19.75 8.46 7.81
CA ASN A 27 20.06 9.50 8.78
C ASN A 27 19.35 9.31 10.13
N SER A 28 18.14 8.75 10.15
CA SER A 28 17.48 8.38 11.42
C SER A 28 18.04 7.10 12.04
N ALA A 29 18.56 6.17 11.22
CA ALA A 29 19.10 4.88 11.65
C ALA A 29 20.59 4.92 12.08
N LEU A 30 21.36 5.85 11.52
CA LEU A 30 22.79 6.06 11.73
C LEU A 30 23.24 6.06 13.23
N PRO A 31 22.46 6.59 14.19
CA PRO A 31 22.83 6.56 15.60
C PRO A 31 22.80 5.15 16.22
N ASN A 32 21.91 4.28 15.74
CA ASN A 32 21.59 3.01 16.39
C ASN A 32 22.24 1.79 15.73
N ASP A 33 22.69 1.89 14.47
CA ASP A 33 23.26 0.75 13.73
C ASP A 33 24.71 0.98 13.25
N LYS A 34 25.62 0.25 13.90
CA LYS A 34 27.07 0.26 13.58
C LYS A 34 27.38 -0.34 12.21
N GLN A 35 26.56 -1.25 11.68
CA GLN A 35 26.76 -1.81 10.34
C GLN A 35 26.33 -0.81 9.26
N LEU A 36 25.26 -0.07 9.53
CA LEU A 36 24.76 0.99 8.65
C LEU A 36 25.75 2.14 8.56
N ALA A 37 26.31 2.57 9.70
CA ALA A 37 27.37 3.58 9.73
C ALA A 37 28.62 3.18 8.92
N LYS A 38 29.01 1.90 8.93
CA LYS A 38 30.12 1.38 8.11
C LYS A 38 29.79 1.31 6.62
N SER A 39 28.55 1.04 6.25
CA SER A 39 28.12 1.00 4.85
C SER A 39 27.94 2.40 4.26
N VAL A 40 27.41 3.35 5.05
CA VAL A 40 27.24 4.76 4.63
C VAL A 40 28.59 5.50 4.54
N SER A 41 29.53 5.23 5.46
CA SER A 41 30.88 5.80 5.40
C SER A 41 31.70 5.30 4.19
N LYS A 42 31.42 4.11 3.66
CA LYS A 42 32.02 3.61 2.41
C LYS A 42 31.52 4.34 1.16
N ILE A 43 30.43 5.10 1.27
CA ILE A 43 29.78 5.82 0.16
C ILE A 43 30.04 7.34 0.30
N ASP A 44 31.06 7.74 1.08
CA ASP A 44 31.43 9.14 1.34
C ASP A 44 30.25 10.04 1.78
N GLY A 45 29.23 9.46 2.44
CA GLY A 45 28.03 10.18 2.87
C GLY A 45 27.14 10.69 1.73
N GLN A 46 27.39 10.31 0.48
CA GLN A 46 26.60 10.74 -0.69
C GLN A 46 25.93 9.55 -1.37
N ILE A 47 24.81 9.08 -0.80
CA ILE A 47 23.98 7.99 -1.35
C ILE A 47 23.51 8.29 -2.80
N LYS A 48 23.50 9.57 -3.21
CA LYS A 48 23.18 10.03 -4.57
C LYS A 48 24.10 9.48 -5.66
N ASN A 49 25.35 9.12 -5.34
CA ASN A 49 26.32 8.57 -6.28
C ASN A 49 26.48 7.04 -6.16
N ALA A 50 25.73 6.41 -5.26
CA ALA A 50 25.84 4.99 -4.98
C ALA A 50 25.45 4.13 -6.20
N SER A 51 26.17 3.03 -6.40
CA SER A 51 25.83 2.04 -7.42
C SER A 51 24.51 1.32 -7.10
N GLY A 52 23.84 0.76 -8.12
CA GLY A 52 22.57 0.04 -7.89
C GLY A 52 22.69 -1.13 -6.90
N SER A 53 23.87 -1.77 -6.83
CA SER A 53 24.21 -2.80 -5.85
C SER A 53 24.38 -2.27 -4.42
N GLU A 54 24.99 -1.09 -4.27
CA GLU A 54 25.10 -0.43 -2.96
C GLU A 54 23.73 0.00 -2.43
N ILE A 55 22.89 0.57 -3.29
CA ILE A 55 21.51 0.95 -2.94
C ILE A 55 20.71 -0.27 -2.49
N THR A 56 20.84 -1.40 -3.19
CA THR A 56 20.14 -2.65 -2.83
C THR A 56 20.63 -3.18 -1.48
N SER A 57 21.93 -3.07 -1.20
CA SER A 57 22.53 -3.50 0.08
C SER A 57 22.11 -2.59 1.24
N LEU A 58 22.06 -1.28 1.01
CA LEU A 58 21.54 -0.31 1.98
C LEU A 58 20.08 -0.56 2.27
N PHE A 59 19.25 -0.75 1.23
CA PHE A 59 17.83 -1.08 1.38
C PHE A 59 17.60 -2.31 2.26
N ALA A 60 18.38 -3.37 2.07
CA ALA A 60 18.29 -4.57 2.91
C ALA A 60 18.58 -4.28 4.39
N LEU A 61 19.51 -3.36 4.70
CA LEU A 61 19.83 -2.95 6.07
C LEU A 61 18.75 -2.06 6.69
N VAL A 62 18.15 -1.13 5.93
CA VAL A 62 17.06 -0.27 6.43
C VAL A 62 15.66 -0.88 6.26
N SER A 63 15.54 -2.13 5.78
CA SER A 63 14.24 -2.71 5.40
C SER A 63 13.19 -2.67 6.52
N CYS A 64 13.62 -2.85 7.78
CA CYS A 64 12.72 -2.77 8.94
C CYS A 64 12.17 -1.35 9.14
N MET A 65 13.05 -0.35 9.13
CA MET A 65 12.64 1.06 9.29
C MET A 65 11.87 1.58 8.08
N TYR A 66 12.20 1.07 6.89
CA TYR A 66 11.45 1.35 5.68
C TYR A 66 10.01 0.84 5.80
N LYS A 67 9.81 -0.37 6.34
CA LYS A 67 8.48 -0.95 6.57
C LYS A 67 7.65 -0.08 7.52
N GLU A 68 8.21 0.34 8.65
CA GLU A 68 7.54 1.22 9.61
C GLU A 68 7.17 2.58 8.98
N SER A 69 8.12 3.21 8.28
CA SER A 69 7.87 4.50 7.62
C SER A 69 6.81 4.40 6.52
N VAL A 70 6.79 3.32 5.75
CA VAL A 70 5.77 3.07 4.74
C VAL A 70 4.40 2.84 5.39
N GLN A 71 4.35 2.11 6.51
CA GLN A 71 3.11 1.88 7.24
C GLN A 71 2.49 3.20 7.72
N GLU A 72 3.29 4.06 8.33
CA GLU A 72 2.85 5.40 8.77
C GLU A 72 2.39 6.25 7.59
N GLN A 73 3.14 6.27 6.49
CA GLN A 73 2.78 7.05 5.30
C GLN A 73 1.48 6.57 4.68
N ILE A 74 1.26 5.25 4.58
CA ILE A 74 0.02 4.68 4.05
C ILE A 74 -1.16 4.98 4.98
N ALA A 75 -0.98 4.88 6.30
CA ALA A 75 -2.02 5.18 7.28
C ALA A 75 -2.49 6.64 7.22
N MET A 76 -1.57 7.56 6.92
CA MET A 76 -1.83 8.99 6.76
C MET A 76 -2.27 9.41 5.34
N SER A 77 -2.35 8.46 4.41
CA SER A 77 -2.67 8.73 3.00
C SER A 77 -4.16 8.67 2.72
N ASP A 78 -4.57 9.32 1.62
CA ASP A 78 -5.94 9.29 1.13
C ASP A 78 -6.37 7.88 0.70
N ALA A 79 -7.69 7.62 0.75
CA ALA A 79 -8.29 6.34 0.37
C ALA A 79 -7.95 5.90 -1.08
N GLN A 80 -7.64 6.85 -1.97
CA GLN A 80 -7.12 6.57 -3.32
C GLN A 80 -5.79 5.79 -3.29
N ILE A 81 -4.88 6.14 -2.37
CA ILE A 81 -3.59 5.47 -2.22
C ILE A 81 -3.81 4.03 -1.74
N GLY A 82 -4.72 3.83 -0.77
CA GLY A 82 -5.11 2.49 -0.32
C GLY A 82 -5.61 1.60 -1.47
N LEU A 83 -6.49 2.15 -2.33
CA LEU A 83 -7.00 1.42 -3.51
C LEU A 83 -5.87 1.07 -4.49
N LEU A 84 -4.94 2.00 -4.75
CA LEU A 84 -3.79 1.75 -5.63
C LEU A 84 -2.83 0.72 -5.05
N VAL A 85 -2.52 0.79 -3.75
CA VAL A 85 -1.67 -0.21 -3.08
C VAL A 85 -2.31 -1.60 -3.17
N ASN A 86 -3.63 -1.71 -3.01
CA ASN A 86 -4.36 -2.96 -3.19
C ASN A 86 -4.27 -3.49 -4.63
N ILE A 87 -4.35 -2.62 -5.64
CA ILE A 87 -4.19 -3.02 -7.05
C ILE A 87 -2.77 -3.52 -7.32
N LEU A 88 -1.76 -2.79 -6.83
CA LEU A 88 -0.34 -3.12 -7.07
C LEU A 88 0.06 -4.43 -6.38
N THR A 89 -0.39 -4.66 -5.15
CA THR A 89 -0.12 -5.89 -4.39
C THR A 89 -0.84 -7.11 -4.99
N ARG A 90 -2.10 -6.96 -5.42
CA ARG A 90 -2.91 -8.06 -5.95
C ARG A 90 -2.52 -8.50 -7.36
N ASP A 91 -2.24 -7.57 -8.27
CA ASP A 91 -1.92 -7.94 -9.66
C ASP A 91 -0.50 -8.54 -9.78
N GLY A 92 0.41 -8.15 -8.86
CA GLY A 92 1.77 -8.71 -8.78
C GLY A 92 2.61 -8.46 -10.04
N ASN A 93 2.20 -7.52 -10.89
CA ASN A 93 2.90 -7.14 -12.11
C ASN A 93 3.98 -6.11 -11.78
N CYS A 94 5.25 -6.53 -11.86
CA CYS A 94 6.41 -5.67 -11.60
C CYS A 94 6.58 -4.55 -12.65
N ILE A 95 5.96 -4.71 -13.82
CA ILE A 95 5.91 -3.74 -14.91
C ILE A 95 4.46 -3.68 -15.38
N ALA A 96 3.84 -2.51 -15.32
CA ALA A 96 2.49 -2.29 -15.78
C ALA A 96 2.40 -0.98 -16.56
N ARG A 97 1.61 -0.94 -17.64
CA ARG A 97 1.30 0.32 -18.32
C ARG A 97 0.37 1.16 -17.43
N ILE A 98 0.54 2.47 -17.44
CA ILE A 98 -0.34 3.39 -16.68
C ILE A 98 -1.80 3.19 -17.09
N SER A 99 -2.09 3.04 -18.39
CA SER A 99 -3.45 2.78 -18.88
C SER A 99 -4.06 1.47 -18.38
N TRP A 100 -3.24 0.46 -18.08
CA TRP A 100 -3.71 -0.78 -17.45
C TRP A 100 -4.09 -0.55 -15.99
N ILE A 101 -3.29 0.22 -15.25
CA ILE A 101 -3.58 0.59 -13.86
C ILE A 101 -4.84 1.45 -13.80
N GLU A 102 -5.03 2.40 -14.73
CA GLU A 102 -6.24 3.20 -14.83
C GLU A 102 -7.48 2.33 -15.10
N HIS A 103 -7.37 1.32 -15.96
CA HIS A 103 -8.45 0.38 -16.20
C HIS A 103 -8.81 -0.42 -14.95
N LEU A 104 -7.80 -0.96 -14.25
CA LEU A 104 -8.00 -1.69 -13.00
C LEU A 104 -8.59 -0.80 -11.90
N TYR A 105 -8.08 0.43 -11.76
CA TYR A 105 -8.58 1.39 -10.80
C TYR A 105 -10.04 1.72 -11.03
N ASN A 106 -10.43 1.99 -12.29
CA ASN A 106 -11.83 2.23 -12.63
C ASN A 106 -12.73 1.02 -12.37
N LYS A 107 -12.20 -0.20 -12.52
CA LYS A 107 -12.95 -1.42 -12.21
C LYS A 107 -13.18 -1.53 -10.70
N GLU A 108 -12.13 -1.43 -9.89
CA GLU A 108 -12.25 -1.51 -8.42
C GLU A 108 -13.10 -0.38 -7.86
N TRP A 109 -12.96 0.83 -8.40
CA TRP A 109 -13.78 1.97 -8.01
C TRP A 109 -15.27 1.71 -8.25
N LYS A 110 -15.63 1.08 -9.39
CA LYS A 110 -17.03 0.69 -9.66
C LYS A 110 -17.52 -0.35 -8.67
N GLU A 111 -16.73 -1.39 -8.40
CA GLU A 111 -17.08 -2.43 -7.42
C GLU A 111 -17.27 -1.84 -6.00
N LEU A 112 -16.41 -0.91 -5.61
CA LEU A 112 -16.49 -0.18 -4.35
C LEU A 112 -17.76 0.69 -4.29
N ASN A 113 -18.04 1.46 -5.34
CA ASN A 113 -19.23 2.32 -5.42
C ASN A 113 -20.54 1.50 -5.44
N ASP A 114 -20.57 0.38 -6.15
CA ASP A 114 -21.72 -0.53 -6.17
C ASP A 114 -21.95 -1.19 -4.80
N SER A 115 -20.88 -1.47 -4.05
CA SER A 115 -20.97 -1.99 -2.68
C SER A 115 -21.43 -0.91 -1.70
N ALA A 116 -20.90 0.30 -1.83
CA ALA A 116 -21.27 1.46 -1.02
C ALA A 116 -22.75 1.83 -1.19
N THR A 117 -23.27 1.83 -2.42
CA THR A 117 -24.69 2.09 -2.70
C THR A 117 -25.60 1.03 -2.06
N LYS A 118 -25.28 -0.26 -2.18
CA LYS A 118 -26.02 -1.34 -1.49
C LYS A 118 -26.01 -1.18 0.03
N ILE A 119 -24.87 -0.82 0.61
CA ILE A 119 -24.75 -0.59 2.06
C ILE A 119 -25.59 0.61 2.49
N ARG A 120 -25.59 1.69 1.71
CA ARG A 120 -26.47 2.84 1.97
C ARG A 120 -27.94 2.44 1.98
N ASP A 121 -28.38 1.69 0.98
CA ASP A 121 -29.78 1.22 0.90
C ASP A 121 -30.13 0.33 2.11
N LEU A 122 -29.22 -0.52 2.56
CA LEU A 122 -29.40 -1.35 3.77
C LEU A 122 -29.50 -0.53 5.06
N ILE A 123 -28.69 0.53 5.18
CA ILE A 123 -28.73 1.46 6.31
C ILE A 123 -30.09 2.16 6.32
N GLU A 124 -30.52 2.73 5.18
CA GLU A 124 -31.78 3.46 5.05
C GLU A 124 -33.00 2.58 5.34
N GLN A 125 -33.01 1.33 4.86
CA GLN A 125 -34.08 0.36 5.15
C GLN A 125 -34.16 -0.01 6.63
N SER A 126 -33.05 0.06 7.36
CA SER A 126 -32.97 -0.29 8.79
C SER A 126 -33.30 0.86 9.75
N SER A 127 -33.46 2.09 9.24
CA SER A 127 -33.63 3.33 10.03
C SER A 127 -34.79 3.30 11.03
N GLY A 128 -35.80 2.45 10.81
CA GLY A 128 -37.01 2.34 11.64
C GLY A 128 -37.20 1.02 12.38
N SER A 129 -36.23 0.11 12.33
CA SER A 129 -36.29 -1.16 13.06
C SER A 129 -35.60 -1.04 14.43
N GLU A 130 -36.26 -1.47 15.51
CA GLU A 130 -35.66 -1.57 16.84
C GLU A 130 -34.72 -2.78 16.97
N ASP A 131 -34.73 -3.69 16.00
CA ASP A 131 -33.89 -4.87 16.00
C ASP A 131 -32.44 -4.53 15.62
N PHE A 132 -31.49 -5.16 16.32
CA PHE A 132 -30.06 -5.09 16.03
C PHE A 132 -29.69 -5.89 14.78
N CYS A 133 -30.26 -5.46 13.65
CA CYS A 133 -30.06 -6.03 12.32
C CYS A 133 -28.75 -5.55 11.69
N ARG A 134 -28.33 -6.19 10.59
CA ARG A 134 -27.09 -5.86 9.88
C ARG A 134 -27.03 -4.39 9.45
N GLY A 135 -28.13 -3.84 8.94
CA GLY A 135 -28.20 -2.42 8.54
C GLY A 135 -27.90 -1.48 9.71
N ARG A 136 -28.37 -1.81 10.93
CA ARG A 136 -28.10 -1.01 12.13
C ARG A 136 -26.65 -1.08 12.57
N GLN A 137 -26.00 -2.25 12.46
CA GLN A 137 -24.56 -2.39 12.72
C GLN A 137 -23.73 -1.52 11.77
N LEU A 138 -24.06 -1.55 10.47
CA LEU A 138 -23.40 -0.73 9.46
C LEU A 138 -23.66 0.76 9.70
N ALA A 139 -24.87 1.13 10.13
CA ALA A 139 -25.22 2.51 10.48
C ALA A 139 -24.40 3.02 11.67
N ILE A 140 -24.26 2.23 12.74
CA ILE A 140 -23.45 2.60 13.91
C ILE A 140 -22.00 2.90 13.48
N TYR A 141 -21.41 2.02 12.66
CA TYR A 141 -20.05 2.24 12.19
C TYR A 141 -19.93 3.47 11.28
N HIS A 142 -20.89 3.65 10.35
CA HIS A 142 -20.97 4.84 9.51
C HIS A 142 -21.03 6.13 10.34
N ASP A 143 -21.88 6.19 11.35
CA ASP A 143 -22.04 7.35 12.19
C ASP A 143 -20.76 7.64 12.99
N CYS A 144 -20.16 6.61 13.60
CA CYS A 144 -18.88 6.73 14.30
C CYS A 144 -17.77 7.25 13.38
N PHE A 145 -17.67 6.72 12.16
CA PHE A 145 -16.69 7.17 11.18
C PHE A 145 -16.93 8.62 10.76
N SER A 146 -18.19 8.99 10.50
CA SER A 146 -18.56 10.36 10.10
C SER A 146 -18.18 11.38 11.16
N VAL A 147 -18.40 11.04 12.44
CA VAL A 147 -18.05 11.90 13.56
C VAL A 147 -16.54 12.00 13.70
N ALA A 148 -15.80 10.90 13.59
CA ALA A 148 -14.34 10.91 13.66
C ALA A 148 -13.74 11.80 12.54
N PHE A 149 -14.20 11.62 11.30
CA PHE A 149 -13.68 12.37 10.15
C PHE A 149 -13.99 13.88 10.21
N LEU A 150 -15.23 14.25 10.58
CA LEU A 150 -15.67 15.65 10.62
C LEU A 150 -15.32 16.36 11.94
N ASN A 151 -14.70 15.66 12.90
CA ASN A 151 -14.37 16.24 14.19
C ASN A 151 -13.40 17.42 14.05
N ASP A 152 -12.42 17.28 13.17
CA ASP A 152 -11.40 18.29 12.91
C ASP A 152 -11.97 19.57 12.27
N GLU A 153 -13.05 19.47 11.48
CA GLU A 153 -13.72 20.63 10.88
C GLU A 153 -14.29 21.57 11.96
N LYS A 154 -14.70 21.04 13.11
CA LYS A 154 -15.21 21.84 14.24
C LYS A 154 -14.13 22.77 14.82
N ILE A 155 -12.86 22.47 14.57
CA ILE A 155 -11.69 23.25 15.02
C ILE A 155 -11.05 23.99 13.83
N ASN A 156 -11.74 24.10 12.68
CA ASN A 156 -11.22 24.67 11.43
C ASN A 156 -9.93 24.00 10.93
N ARG A 157 -9.79 22.68 11.14
CA ARG A 157 -8.73 21.87 10.57
C ARG A 157 -9.27 21.04 9.40
N GLU A 158 -8.37 20.62 8.52
CA GLU A 158 -8.73 19.69 7.44
C GLU A 158 -9.21 18.37 8.05
N ALA A 159 -10.34 17.86 7.55
CA ALA A 159 -10.91 16.60 7.98
C ALA A 159 -9.93 15.45 7.73
N ARG A 160 -9.45 14.82 8.80
CA ARG A 160 -8.64 13.61 8.71
C ARG A 160 -8.97 12.67 9.87
N ILE A 161 -8.54 11.43 9.73
CA ILE A 161 -8.60 10.43 10.81
C ILE A 161 -7.21 10.32 11.41
N THR A 162 -7.11 10.47 12.72
CA THR A 162 -5.88 10.24 13.49
C THR A 162 -5.63 8.76 13.73
N ASP A 163 -4.39 8.38 14.09
CA ASP A 163 -4.02 6.98 14.33
C ASP A 163 -4.80 6.36 15.51
N ASP A 164 -5.05 7.15 16.56
CA ASP A 164 -5.88 6.75 17.70
C ASP A 164 -7.34 6.49 17.26
N GLU A 165 -7.92 7.40 16.46
CA GLU A 165 -9.27 7.23 15.92
C GLU A 165 -9.37 6.01 15.00
N ARG A 166 -8.36 5.79 14.14
CA ARG A 166 -8.29 4.60 13.27
C ARG A 166 -8.24 3.32 14.08
N SER A 167 -7.44 3.29 15.16
CA SER A 167 -7.35 2.13 16.05
C SER A 167 -8.68 1.81 16.73
N ILE A 168 -9.41 2.83 17.18
CA ILE A 168 -10.75 2.68 17.76
C ILE A 168 -11.76 2.17 16.72
N LEU A 169 -11.73 2.74 15.51
CA LEU A 169 -12.61 2.32 14.40
C LEU A 169 -12.35 0.87 13.99
N ASN A 170 -11.09 0.44 13.93
CA ASN A 170 -10.73 -0.94 13.63
C ASN A 170 -11.28 -1.91 14.68
N MET A 171 -11.15 -1.57 15.97
CA MET A 171 -11.74 -2.36 17.05
C MET A 171 -13.26 -2.40 16.96
N LEU A 172 -13.90 -1.27 16.61
CA LEU A 172 -15.35 -1.21 16.43
C LEU A 172 -15.81 -2.10 15.26
N ALA A 173 -15.10 -2.07 14.13
CA ALA A 173 -15.40 -2.90 12.96
C ALA A 173 -15.34 -4.39 13.31
N ASP A 174 -14.30 -4.83 14.02
CA ASP A 174 -14.15 -6.22 14.47
C ASP A 174 -15.31 -6.64 15.38
N ARG A 175 -15.67 -5.80 16.36
CA ARG A 175 -16.76 -6.10 17.31
C ARG A 175 -18.15 -6.11 16.67
N LEU A 176 -18.35 -5.34 15.60
CA LEU A 176 -19.59 -5.32 14.83
C LEU A 176 -19.60 -6.37 13.69
N GLY A 177 -18.51 -7.12 13.51
CA GLY A 177 -18.37 -8.09 12.42
C GLY A 177 -18.45 -7.43 11.05
N ILE A 178 -17.89 -6.23 10.91
CA ILE A 178 -17.81 -5.50 9.64
C ILE A 178 -16.54 -5.95 8.93
N SER A 179 -16.71 -6.45 7.71
CA SER A 179 -15.57 -6.84 6.88
C SER A 179 -14.78 -5.62 6.42
N MET A 180 -13.51 -5.81 6.05
CA MET A 180 -12.67 -4.73 5.53
C MET A 180 -13.27 -4.09 4.27
N ASP A 181 -13.94 -4.88 3.42
CA ASP A 181 -14.58 -4.39 2.19
C ASP A 181 -15.80 -3.52 2.51
N GLU A 182 -16.62 -3.93 3.49
CA GLU A 182 -17.75 -3.11 3.98
C GLU A 182 -17.26 -1.84 4.67
N ALA A 183 -16.21 -1.92 5.49
CA ALA A 183 -15.60 -0.76 6.11
C ALA A 183 -15.15 0.22 5.02
N SER A 184 -14.35 -0.22 4.06
CA SER A 184 -13.87 0.61 2.94
C SER A 184 -15.01 1.22 2.12
N ALA A 185 -16.10 0.49 1.92
CA ALA A 185 -17.29 1.00 1.23
C ALA A 185 -18.00 2.09 2.04
N ILE A 186 -18.06 1.96 3.37
CA ILE A 186 -18.57 2.99 4.27
C ILE A 186 -17.66 4.23 4.28
N GLU A 187 -16.32 4.05 4.31
CA GLU A 187 -15.39 5.18 4.21
C GLU A 187 -15.60 5.94 2.89
N HIS A 188 -15.84 5.21 1.79
CA HIS A 188 -16.14 5.78 0.48
C HIS A 188 -17.46 6.57 0.44
N LEU A 189 -18.44 6.24 1.28
CA LEU A 189 -19.69 7.02 1.38
C LEU A 189 -19.45 8.42 1.96
N ILE A 190 -18.48 8.56 2.86
CA ILE A 190 -18.21 9.78 3.62
C ILE A 190 -17.11 10.60 2.95
N ASN A 191 -15.99 9.96 2.59
CA ASN A 191 -14.89 10.55 1.85
C ASN A 191 -14.73 9.82 0.50
N PRO A 192 -15.42 10.28 -0.56
CA PRO A 192 -15.46 9.57 -1.83
C PRO A 192 -14.09 9.54 -2.48
N VAL A 193 -13.65 8.34 -2.82
CA VAL A 193 -12.42 8.12 -3.59
C VAL A 193 -12.60 8.75 -4.98
N PRO A 194 -11.69 9.63 -5.43
CA PRO A 194 -11.80 10.27 -6.73
C PRO A 194 -11.71 9.22 -7.85
N GLN A 195 -12.66 9.25 -8.78
CA GLN A 195 -12.65 8.35 -9.94
C GLN A 195 -11.50 8.68 -10.92
N ASN A 196 -11.14 9.97 -10.98
CA ASN A 196 -10.11 10.49 -11.87
C ASN A 196 -8.80 10.76 -11.11
N ASN A 197 -7.72 11.10 -11.82
CA ASN A 197 -6.41 11.45 -11.26
C ASN A 197 -5.60 10.28 -10.68
N VAL A 198 -5.69 9.10 -11.31
CA VAL A 198 -4.81 7.95 -10.99
C VAL A 198 -3.33 8.34 -11.04
N LEU A 199 -2.96 9.22 -11.98
CA LEU A 199 -1.60 9.76 -12.11
C LEU A 199 -1.12 10.49 -10.86
N ASP A 200 -1.98 11.23 -10.17
CA ASP A 200 -1.61 11.98 -8.97
C ASP A 200 -1.39 11.02 -7.80
N GLY A 201 -2.26 10.01 -7.64
CA GLY A 201 -2.04 8.93 -6.68
C GLY A 201 -0.75 8.13 -6.96
N LEU A 202 -0.44 7.84 -8.23
CA LEU A 202 0.82 7.22 -8.63
C LEU A 202 2.03 8.12 -8.33
N ASN A 203 1.89 9.44 -8.50
CA ASN A 203 2.94 10.39 -8.14
C ASN A 203 3.16 10.40 -6.63
N SER A 204 2.11 10.40 -5.80
CA SER A 204 2.23 10.32 -4.34
C SER A 204 2.94 9.03 -3.90
N LEU A 205 2.57 7.88 -4.47
CA LEU A 205 3.26 6.60 -4.24
C LEU A 205 4.73 6.63 -4.68
N ARG A 206 5.05 7.36 -5.77
CA ARG A 206 6.43 7.59 -6.19
C ARG A 206 7.19 8.45 -5.18
N GLU A 207 6.56 9.45 -4.57
CA GLU A 207 7.19 10.30 -3.56
C GLU A 207 7.45 9.56 -2.25
N MET A 208 6.60 8.59 -1.90
CA MET A 208 6.82 7.63 -0.82
C MET A 208 7.97 6.66 -1.13
N GLY A 209 8.36 6.54 -2.40
CA GLY A 209 9.40 5.61 -2.86
C GLY A 209 8.89 4.16 -2.99
N LEU A 210 7.59 3.95 -3.18
CA LEU A 210 6.98 2.63 -3.35
C LEU A 210 6.99 2.14 -4.81
N LEU A 211 7.05 3.07 -5.76
CA LEU A 211 7.05 2.76 -7.18
C LEU A 211 7.97 3.70 -7.96
N PHE A 212 8.27 3.31 -9.19
CA PHE A 212 9.01 4.12 -10.13
C PHE A 212 8.21 4.30 -11.42
N ILE A 213 8.32 5.47 -12.06
CA ILE A 213 7.57 5.77 -13.28
C ILE A 213 8.54 5.96 -14.45
N ASN A 214 8.42 5.12 -15.47
CA ASN A 214 9.11 5.34 -16.73
C ASN A 214 8.25 6.19 -17.66
N ARG A 215 8.50 7.51 -17.63
CA ARG A 215 7.76 8.49 -18.45
C ARG A 215 7.89 8.28 -19.95
N LYS A 216 8.99 7.67 -20.43
CA LYS A 216 9.19 7.43 -21.88
C LYS A 216 8.27 6.35 -22.43
N ARG A 217 7.94 5.35 -21.60
CA ARG A 217 7.11 4.21 -22.00
C ARG A 217 5.72 4.22 -21.36
N SER A 218 5.45 5.19 -20.49
CA SER A 218 4.23 5.25 -19.67
C SER A 218 4.00 3.96 -18.88
N GLU A 219 5.07 3.47 -18.26
CA GLU A 219 5.10 2.23 -17.47
C GLU A 219 5.41 2.55 -16.00
N VAL A 220 4.71 1.88 -15.10
CA VAL A 220 4.98 1.84 -13.67
C VAL A 220 5.77 0.57 -13.37
N LEU A 221 6.84 0.74 -12.61
CA LEU A 221 7.78 -0.30 -12.23
C LEU A 221 7.76 -0.42 -10.72
N VAL A 222 7.47 -1.62 -10.22
CA VAL A 222 7.44 -1.93 -8.79
C VAL A 222 8.43 -3.07 -8.53
N ALA A 223 9.33 -2.86 -7.56
CA ALA A 223 10.32 -3.85 -7.17
C ALA A 223 9.64 -4.96 -6.34
N ASP A 224 10.07 -6.21 -6.55
CA ASP A 224 9.50 -7.36 -5.83
C ASP A 224 9.67 -7.23 -4.31
N GLU A 225 10.79 -6.65 -3.88
CA GLU A 225 11.10 -6.41 -2.48
C GLU A 225 10.09 -5.44 -1.84
N VAL A 226 9.65 -4.41 -2.57
CA VAL A 226 8.63 -3.47 -2.09
C VAL A 226 7.25 -4.13 -2.05
N VAL A 227 6.91 -4.94 -3.05
CA VAL A 227 5.64 -5.71 -3.05
C VAL A 227 5.59 -6.69 -1.87
N ALA A 228 6.71 -7.33 -1.53
CA ALA A 228 6.79 -8.21 -0.38
C ALA A 228 6.51 -7.47 0.93
N ILE A 229 7.11 -6.30 1.13
CA ILE A 229 6.88 -5.45 2.31
C ILE A 229 5.41 -5.00 2.38
N LEU A 230 4.82 -4.58 1.26
CA LEU A 230 3.41 -4.17 1.21
C LEU A 230 2.46 -5.33 1.55
N ASN A 231 2.73 -6.54 1.06
CA ASN A 231 1.93 -7.72 1.40
C ASN A 231 2.04 -8.07 2.89
N GLU A 232 3.25 -7.99 3.45
CA GLU A 232 3.49 -8.22 4.87
C GLU A 232 2.75 -7.21 5.76
N LEU A 233 2.73 -5.93 5.35
CA LEU A 233 1.95 -4.88 6.02
C LEU A 233 0.44 -5.11 5.96
N GLN A 234 -0.06 -5.67 4.85
CA GLN A 234 -1.48 -5.97 4.69
C GLN A 234 -1.91 -7.30 5.32
N GLY A 235 -0.99 -8.06 5.91
CA GLY A 235 -1.27 -9.41 6.42
C GLY A 235 -1.73 -10.39 5.34
N LYS A 236 -1.48 -10.07 4.06
CA LYS A 236 -1.82 -10.93 2.93
C LYS A 236 -0.64 -11.86 2.67
N GLU A 237 -0.86 -13.17 2.73
CA GLU A 237 0.09 -14.11 2.15
C GLU A 237 0.24 -13.80 0.66
N LEU A 238 1.49 -13.80 0.16
CA LEU A 238 1.86 -13.45 -1.22
C LEU A 238 0.79 -13.94 -2.19
N ALA A 239 0.14 -13.01 -2.89
CA ALA A 239 -0.95 -13.32 -3.82
C ALA A 239 -0.56 -14.51 -4.70
N ASN A 240 -1.46 -15.48 -4.86
CA ASN A 240 -1.24 -16.75 -5.57
C ASN A 240 -0.50 -16.57 -6.91
N LYS A 241 -0.65 -15.44 -7.60
CA LYS A 241 0.01 -15.12 -8.87
C LYS A 241 1.52 -14.85 -8.72
N HIS A 242 1.98 -14.25 -7.62
CA HIS A 242 3.40 -14.05 -7.33
C HIS A 242 4.06 -15.37 -6.89
N THR A 243 3.38 -16.13 -6.03
CA THR A 243 3.77 -17.50 -5.69
C THR A 243 3.84 -18.37 -6.94
N LEU A 244 2.84 -18.30 -7.83
CA LEU A 244 2.85 -18.96 -9.14
C LEU A 244 3.98 -18.48 -10.03
N ARG A 245 4.40 -17.21 -9.96
CA ARG A 245 5.53 -16.68 -10.73
C ARG A 245 6.87 -17.23 -10.23
N ILE A 246 7.02 -17.33 -8.90
CA ILE A 246 8.17 -17.97 -8.26
C ILE A 246 8.18 -19.47 -8.61
N LEU A 247 7.05 -20.16 -8.48
CA LEU A 247 6.91 -21.57 -8.85
C LEU A 247 7.18 -21.81 -10.35
N ARG A 248 6.73 -20.90 -11.23
CA ARG A 248 7.04 -20.96 -12.69
C ARG A 248 8.50 -20.66 -13.02
N SER A 249 9.26 -20.06 -12.10
CA SER A 249 10.69 -19.83 -12.28
C SER A 249 11.55 -21.02 -11.87
N LEU A 250 10.96 -21.99 -11.16
CA LEU A 250 11.59 -23.27 -10.81
C LEU A 250 11.47 -24.25 -11.98
N SER A 251 12.50 -25.07 -12.17
CA SER A 251 12.46 -26.19 -13.11
C SER A 251 11.58 -27.34 -12.60
N ASP A 252 11.07 -28.19 -13.50
CA ASP A 252 10.25 -29.35 -13.14
C ASP A 252 10.96 -30.27 -12.12
N ALA A 253 12.29 -30.36 -12.19
CA ALA A 253 13.10 -31.14 -11.25
C ALA A 253 13.10 -30.55 -9.82
N GLU A 254 13.18 -29.22 -9.70
CA GLU A 254 13.14 -28.52 -8.41
C GLU A 254 11.74 -28.57 -7.80
N LEU A 255 10.69 -28.38 -8.61
CA LEU A 255 9.31 -28.53 -8.16
C LEU A 255 9.04 -29.95 -7.65
N SER A 256 9.50 -30.98 -8.38
CA SER A 256 9.34 -32.38 -7.96
C SER A 256 10.04 -32.70 -6.64
N ASN A 257 11.19 -32.08 -6.37
CA ASN A 257 11.89 -32.21 -5.09
C ASN A 257 11.17 -31.50 -3.94
N VAL A 258 10.61 -30.31 -4.18
CA VAL A 258 9.77 -29.60 -3.20
C VAL A 258 8.52 -30.43 -2.87
N PHE A 259 7.84 -30.98 -3.88
CA PHE A 259 6.67 -31.85 -3.69
C PHE A 259 7.00 -33.14 -2.91
N LYS A 260 8.18 -33.73 -3.13
CA LYS A 260 8.65 -34.90 -2.36
C LYS A 260 8.95 -34.59 -0.89
N HIS A 261 9.35 -33.35 -0.59
CA HIS A 261 9.60 -32.92 0.79
C HIS A 261 8.34 -32.45 1.52
N TYR A 262 7.33 -31.95 0.80
CA TYR A 262 6.07 -31.49 1.38
C TYR A 262 5.10 -32.64 1.75
N ASN A 263 5.24 -33.81 1.13
CA ASN A 263 4.44 -35.02 1.40
C ASN A 263 5.10 -35.97 2.44
N LYS A 264 6.01 -35.46 3.27
CA LYS A 264 6.56 -36.14 4.45
C LYS A 264 6.21 -35.33 5.68
#